data_AF-A0A5K8AJS7-F1
#
_entry.id   AF-A0A5K8AJS7-F1
#
_cell.length_a   1.000
_cell.length_b   1.000
_cell.length_c   1.000
_cell.angle_alpha   90.00
_cell.angle_beta   90.00
_cell.angle_gamma   90.00
#
_symmetry.space_group_name_H-M   'P 1'
#
loop_
_entity.id
_entity.type
_entity.pdbx_description
1 polymer ?
#
loop_
_entity_poly.entity_id
_entity_poly.type
_entity_poly.pdbx_seq_one_letter_code
_entity_poly.pdbx_strand_id
1 'polypeptide(L)'
;MTFCPAGKSGSLSRDDLYHYGIIGLLEAKRSFNPDRKVPWLVFAAYRVKGAMIDQIRREPMVKLPQLVQKKVKILQDTRDAMLKEGQPVDVKTLAERLTWPVEEVLKVENLSIQIVPTNPNNQNDENDGIHPGKELVDPHPNPEIAVIKKAIAVSVRYCLDKLSSPEDRLIILGRILEGLKLREIGESLGVSAERVRQRQVKIQNEMKQCMQRQGWSHEETAGVAD
;
A
#
# COMPACT_ATOMS: atom_id res chain seq x y z
N MET A 1 28.57 -16.62 2.73
CA MET A 1 27.35 -17.23 2.15
C MET A 1 26.24 -17.12 3.18
N THR A 2 25.55 -15.99 3.16
CA THR A 2 24.49 -15.64 4.11
C THR A 2 23.18 -16.16 3.53
N PHE A 3 22.60 -17.18 4.15
CA PHE A 3 21.39 -17.84 3.66
C PHE A 3 20.15 -17.05 4.09
N CYS A 4 19.54 -16.32 3.15
CA CYS A 4 18.20 -15.79 3.27
C CYS A 4 17.40 -16.20 2.00
N PRO A 5 16.15 -16.69 2.10
CA PRO A 5 15.31 -16.99 0.94
C PRO A 5 14.70 -15.74 0.27
N ALA A 6 15.13 -14.54 0.65
CA ALA A 6 14.77 -13.29 0.01
C ALA A 6 15.98 -12.34 0.05
N GLY A 7 16.71 -12.24 -1.07
CA GLY A 7 17.68 -11.15 -1.29
C GLY A 7 19.02 -11.28 -0.56
N LYS A 8 20.06 -10.67 -1.16
CA LYS A 8 21.49 -10.81 -0.84
C LYS A 8 21.95 -10.23 0.51
N SER A 9 21.07 -9.65 1.31
CA SER A 9 21.36 -9.17 2.66
C SER A 9 20.26 -9.65 3.61
N GLY A 10 20.47 -10.79 4.25
CA GLY A 10 19.59 -11.24 5.32
C GLY A 10 19.59 -10.24 6.48
N SER A 11 18.43 -9.94 7.05
CA SER A 11 18.29 -9.04 8.21
C SER A 11 19.00 -9.56 9.47
N LEU A 12 19.28 -10.87 9.53
CA LEU A 12 19.90 -11.52 10.68
C LEU A 12 21.43 -11.49 10.63
N SER A 13 22.02 -11.01 11.72
CA SER A 13 23.46 -11.12 11.93
C SER A 13 23.86 -12.56 12.32
N ARG A 14 25.16 -12.85 12.22
CA ARG A 14 25.73 -14.12 12.70
C ARG A 14 25.49 -14.31 14.21
N ASP A 15 25.53 -13.22 14.97
CA ASP A 15 25.34 -13.25 16.40
C ASP A 15 23.89 -13.57 16.75
N ASP A 16 22.93 -13.02 16.00
CA ASP A 16 21.50 -13.37 16.16
C ASP A 16 21.28 -14.87 15.95
N LEU A 17 21.85 -15.42 14.88
CA LEU A 17 21.80 -16.87 14.61
C LEU A 17 22.41 -17.69 15.74
N TYR A 18 23.52 -17.23 16.33
CA TYR A 18 24.13 -17.89 17.48
C TYR A 18 23.20 -17.90 18.70
N HIS A 19 22.60 -16.76 19.04
CA HIS A 19 21.64 -16.66 20.14
C HIS A 19 20.39 -17.52 19.92
N TYR A 20 19.84 -17.53 18.69
CA TYR A 20 18.74 -18.42 18.34
C TYR A 20 19.11 -19.90 18.43
N GLY A 21 20.37 -20.24 18.11
CA GLY A 21 20.92 -21.57 18.33
C GLY A 21 20.95 -21.97 19.81
N ILE A 22 21.35 -21.05 20.70
CA ILE A 22 21.32 -21.27 22.16
C ILE A 22 19.90 -21.54 22.65
N ILE A 23 18.91 -20.78 22.17
CA ILE A 23 17.50 -20.99 22.52
C ILE A 23 17.05 -22.38 22.06
N GLY A 24 17.39 -22.79 20.84
CA GLY A 24 17.10 -24.12 20.32
C GLY A 24 17.75 -25.25 21.14
N LEU A 25 18.95 -25.03 21.66
CA LEU A 25 19.63 -25.98 22.54
C LEU A 25 18.93 -26.12 23.90
N LEU A 26 18.48 -25.01 24.48
CA LEU A 26 17.69 -25.01 25.72
C LEU A 26 16.37 -25.76 25.56
N GLU A 27 15.67 -25.56 24.44
CA GLU A 27 14.47 -26.31 24.10
C GLU A 27 14.74 -27.80 23.87
N ALA A 28 15.85 -28.13 23.21
CA ALA A 28 16.26 -29.52 23.03
C ALA A 28 16.45 -30.20 24.39
N LYS A 29 17.09 -29.52 25.35
CA LYS A 29 17.33 -30.08 26.70
C LYS A 29 16.03 -30.38 27.42
N ARG A 30 15.02 -29.52 27.27
CA ARG A 30 13.70 -29.70 27.91
C ARG A 30 12.88 -30.83 27.27
N SER A 31 13.07 -31.09 25.97
CA SER A 31 12.24 -32.03 25.19
C SER A 31 12.90 -33.37 24.90
N PHE A 32 14.15 -33.57 25.31
CA PHE A 32 14.88 -34.81 25.06
C PHE A 32 14.36 -35.95 25.91
N ASN A 33 14.10 -37.08 25.25
CA ASN A 33 13.73 -38.32 25.90
C ASN A 33 14.80 -39.40 25.59
N PRO A 34 15.53 -39.90 26.61
CA PRO A 34 16.57 -40.92 26.43
C PRO A 34 16.03 -42.28 25.94
N ASP A 35 14.75 -42.59 26.16
CA ASP A 35 14.13 -43.86 25.77
C ASP A 35 14.02 -44.02 24.25
N ARG A 36 14.15 -42.92 23.49
CA ARG A 36 14.02 -42.90 22.03
C ARG A 36 15.23 -43.47 21.28
N LYS A 37 16.28 -43.95 21.98
CA LYS A 37 17.52 -44.52 21.39
C LYS A 37 18.23 -43.61 20.38
N VAL A 38 18.01 -42.30 20.44
CA VAL A 38 18.71 -41.31 19.62
C VAL A 38 19.78 -40.62 20.48
N PRO A 39 21.04 -40.54 20.03
CA PRO A 39 22.07 -39.82 20.76
C PRO A 39 21.69 -38.34 20.96
N TRP A 40 21.92 -37.82 22.17
CA TRP A 40 21.64 -36.43 22.53
C TRP A 40 22.19 -35.42 21.50
N LEU A 41 23.44 -35.61 21.06
CA LEU A 41 24.10 -34.74 20.08
C LEU A 41 23.33 -34.65 18.76
N VAL A 42 22.80 -35.78 18.27
CA VAL A 42 22.05 -35.84 17.00
C VAL A 42 20.71 -35.13 17.16
N PHE A 43 20.02 -35.34 18.28
CA PHE A 43 18.76 -34.68 18.58
C PHE A 43 18.93 -33.15 18.75
N ALA A 44 19.91 -32.74 19.54
CA ALA A 44 20.21 -31.34 19.79
C ALA A 44 20.62 -30.60 18.51
N ALA A 45 21.47 -31.20 17.67
CA ALA A 45 21.87 -30.62 16.39
C ALA A 45 20.67 -30.35 15.47
N TYR A 46 19.70 -31.27 15.41
CA TYR A 46 18.49 -31.08 14.61
C TYR A 46 17.61 -29.93 15.16
N ARG A 47 17.44 -29.86 16.49
CA ARG A 47 16.62 -28.81 17.14
C ARG A 47 17.26 -27.42 17.06
N VAL A 48 18.58 -27.31 17.24
CA VAL A 48 19.34 -26.07 17.09
C VAL A 48 19.22 -25.54 15.66
N LYS A 49 19.46 -26.40 14.67
CA LYS A 49 19.32 -26.02 13.25
C LYS A 49 17.89 -25.61 12.92
N GLY A 50 16.89 -26.33 13.44
CA GLY A 50 15.47 -25.99 13.28
C GLY A 50 15.15 -24.61 13.84
N ALA A 51 15.58 -24.32 15.08
CA ALA A 51 15.36 -23.04 15.73
C ALA A 51 15.96 -21.86 14.94
N MET A 52 17.19 -22.00 14.43
CA MET A 52 17.81 -20.97 13.59
C MET A 52 17.02 -20.74 12.30
N ILE A 53 16.64 -21.82 11.61
CA ILE A 53 15.87 -21.73 10.35
C ILE A 53 14.48 -21.12 10.59
N ASP A 54 13.83 -21.44 11.70
CA ASP A 54 12.50 -20.92 12.02
C ASP A 54 12.54 -19.41 12.31
N GLN A 55 13.64 -18.89 12.84
CA GLN A 55 13.81 -17.46 13.07
C GLN A 55 14.11 -16.71 11.77
N ILE A 56 14.97 -17.26 10.91
CA ILE A 56 15.18 -16.74 9.54
C ILE A 56 13.84 -16.66 8.78
N ARG A 57 12.93 -17.61 9.01
CA ARG A 57 11.60 -17.61 8.38
C ARG A 57 10.62 -16.58 8.96
N ARG A 58 10.79 -16.17 10.22
CA ARG A 58 9.88 -15.23 10.92
C ARG A 58 10.21 -13.76 10.64
N GLU A 59 11.45 -13.50 10.24
CA GLU A 59 12.03 -12.18 10.06
C GLU A 59 11.72 -11.39 8.79
N PRO A 60 11.17 -11.92 7.67
CA PRO A 60 10.89 -11.03 6.55
C PRO A 60 9.86 -9.98 6.98
N MET A 61 10.20 -8.70 6.78
CA MET A 61 9.36 -7.54 7.13
C MET A 61 7.94 -7.64 6.56
N VAL A 62 7.77 -8.37 5.46
CA VAL A 62 6.46 -8.73 4.90
C VAL A 62 6.27 -10.25 4.98
N LYS A 63 5.23 -10.68 5.72
CA LYS A 63 4.90 -12.08 5.89
C LYS A 63 4.11 -12.61 4.69
N LEU A 64 4.78 -13.19 3.72
CA LEU A 64 4.11 -13.91 2.63
C LEU A 64 3.70 -15.33 3.08
N PRO A 65 2.57 -15.88 2.59
CA PRO A 65 2.23 -17.29 2.80
C PRO A 65 3.32 -18.24 2.30
N GLN A 66 3.49 -19.39 2.96
CA GLN A 66 4.58 -20.34 2.66
C GLN A 66 4.61 -20.79 1.19
N LEU A 67 3.44 -21.01 0.58
CA LEU A 67 3.33 -21.41 -0.82
C LEU A 67 3.90 -20.35 -1.75
N VAL A 68 3.64 -19.08 -1.44
CA VAL A 68 4.10 -17.93 -2.23
C VAL A 68 5.60 -17.72 -2.05
N GLN A 69 6.13 -17.85 -0.84
CA GLN A 69 7.58 -17.76 -0.59
C GLN A 69 8.37 -18.82 -1.39
N LYS A 70 7.86 -20.05 -1.45
CA LYS A 70 8.47 -21.11 -2.26
C LYS A 70 8.50 -20.73 -3.75
N LYS A 71 7.41 -20.18 -4.27
CA LYS A 71 7.34 -19.73 -5.68
C LYS A 71 8.32 -18.59 -5.96
N VAL A 72 8.39 -17.59 -5.07
CA VAL A 72 9.37 -16.50 -5.17
C VAL A 72 10.79 -17.03 -5.19
N LYS A 73 11.11 -17.97 -4.29
CA LYS A 73 12.45 -18.58 -4.24
C LYS A 73 12.79 -19.34 -5.53
N ILE A 74 11.87 -20.16 -6.04
CA ILE A 74 12.08 -20.89 -7.31
C ILE A 74 12.33 -19.92 -8.47
N LEU A 75 11.56 -18.83 -8.52
CA LEU A 75 11.74 -17.78 -9.53
C LEU A 75 13.12 -17.10 -9.40
N GLN A 76 13.56 -16.77 -8.18
CA GLN A 76 14.88 -16.19 -7.91
C GLN A 76 16.02 -17.16 -8.27
N ASP A 77 15.94 -18.42 -7.83
CA ASP A 77 16.95 -19.44 -8.12
C ASP A 77 17.10 -19.68 -9.64
N THR A 78 15.98 -19.66 -10.36
CA THR A 78 15.96 -19.82 -11.84
C THR A 78 16.55 -18.58 -12.53
N ARG A 79 16.21 -17.39 -12.06
CA ARG A 79 16.79 -16.13 -12.53
C ARG A 79 18.31 -16.11 -12.36
N ASP A 80 18.80 -16.50 -11.18
CA ASP A 80 20.22 -16.56 -10.87
C ASP A 80 20.95 -17.63 -11.70
N ALA A 81 20.31 -18.76 -11.98
CA ALA A 81 20.86 -19.78 -12.87
C ALA A 81 21.00 -19.26 -14.31
N MET A 82 19.96 -18.63 -14.87
CA MET A 82 20.00 -18.05 -16.21
C MET A 82 21.05 -16.94 -16.34
N LEU A 83 21.21 -16.12 -15.29
CA LEU A 83 22.23 -15.08 -15.25
C LEU A 83 23.66 -15.68 -15.28
N LYS A 84 23.89 -16.78 -14.55
CA LYS A 84 25.18 -17.50 -14.57
C LYS A 84 25.47 -18.16 -15.92
N GLU A 85 24.43 -18.60 -16.62
CA GLU A 85 24.50 -19.14 -17.97
C GLU A 85 24.67 -18.05 -19.04
N GLY A 86 24.63 -16.77 -18.67
CA GLY A 86 24.77 -15.64 -19.58
C GLY A 86 23.55 -15.41 -20.48
N GLN A 87 22.39 -16.00 -20.14
CA GLN A 87 21.16 -15.84 -20.91
C GLN A 87 20.41 -14.56 -20.52
N PRO A 88 19.70 -13.92 -21.48
CA PRO A 88 18.85 -12.79 -21.17
C PRO A 88 17.66 -13.23 -20.31
N VAL A 89 17.50 -12.56 -19.17
CA VAL A 89 16.39 -12.78 -18.24
C VAL A 89 15.24 -11.86 -18.65
N ASP A 90 14.25 -12.41 -19.33
CA ASP A 90 12.97 -11.75 -19.61
C ASP A 90 11.84 -12.54 -18.94
N VAL A 91 10.70 -11.88 -18.70
CA VAL A 91 9.52 -12.51 -18.08
C VAL A 91 9.04 -13.70 -18.93
N LYS A 92 9.15 -13.59 -20.26
CA LYS A 92 8.78 -14.67 -21.18
C LYS A 92 9.73 -15.86 -21.10
N THR A 93 11.04 -15.62 -21.08
CA THR A 93 12.04 -16.70 -20.99
C THR A 93 12.00 -17.40 -19.64
N LEU A 94 11.70 -16.66 -18.56
CA LEU A 94 11.43 -17.23 -17.24
C LEU A 94 10.16 -18.09 -17.24
N ALA A 95 9.08 -17.62 -17.86
CA ALA A 95 7.82 -18.37 -17.98
C ALA A 95 8.00 -19.69 -18.74
N GLU A 96 8.76 -19.66 -19.85
CA GLU A 96 9.11 -20.85 -20.63
C GLU A 96 9.94 -21.85 -19.82
N ARG A 97 10.92 -21.36 -19.06
CA ARG A 97 11.81 -22.21 -18.25
C ARG A 97 11.09 -22.85 -17.05
N LEU A 98 10.15 -22.12 -16.46
CA LEU A 98 9.36 -22.57 -15.29
C LEU A 98 8.09 -23.34 -15.69
N THR A 99 7.70 -23.29 -16.96
CA THR A 99 6.42 -23.81 -17.47
C THR A 99 5.22 -23.18 -16.74
N TRP A 100 5.30 -21.88 -16.45
CA TRP A 100 4.26 -21.11 -15.76
C TRP A 100 3.61 -20.10 -16.70
N PRO A 101 2.34 -19.72 -16.49
CA PRO A 101 1.74 -18.63 -17.26
C PRO A 101 2.44 -17.30 -16.93
N VAL A 102 2.64 -16.45 -17.95
CA VAL A 102 3.33 -15.16 -17.84
C VAL A 102 2.71 -14.27 -16.74
N GLU A 103 1.39 -14.29 -16.61
CA GLU A 103 0.67 -13.52 -15.59
C GLU A 103 1.03 -13.96 -14.15
N GLU A 104 1.28 -15.25 -13.94
CA GLU A 104 1.69 -15.78 -12.65
C GLU A 104 3.14 -15.38 -12.32
N VAL A 105 4.02 -15.39 -13.32
CA VAL A 105 5.40 -14.89 -13.17
C VAL A 105 5.40 -13.42 -12.77
N LEU A 106 4.60 -12.57 -13.43
CA LEU A 106 4.46 -11.15 -13.10
C LEU A 106 3.90 -10.94 -11.67
N LYS A 107 2.88 -11.72 -11.28
CA LYS A 107 2.33 -11.67 -9.92
C LYS A 107 3.39 -12.00 -8.88
N VAL A 108 4.16 -13.07 -9.10
CA VAL A 108 5.21 -13.51 -8.16
C VAL A 108 6.38 -12.52 -8.15
N GLU A 109 6.73 -11.92 -9.29
CA GLU A 109 7.78 -10.90 -9.39
C GLU A 109 7.40 -9.62 -8.65
N ASN A 110 6.15 -9.15 -8.76
CA ASN A 110 5.65 -8.01 -7.99
C ASN A 110 5.60 -8.26 -6.47
N LEU A 111 5.51 -9.53 -6.07
CA LEU A 111 5.57 -9.95 -4.66
C LEU A 111 7.02 -10.11 -4.16
N SER A 112 8.00 -10.12 -5.07
CA SER A 112 9.42 -10.11 -4.72
C SER A 112 9.80 -8.71 -4.24
N ILE A 113 9.80 -8.53 -2.92
CA ILE A 113 10.10 -7.24 -2.31
C ILE A 113 11.58 -6.92 -2.47
N GLN A 114 11.86 -5.78 -3.11
CA GLN A 114 13.16 -5.13 -3.04
C GLN A 114 13.05 -4.02 -2.00
N ILE A 115 13.80 -4.14 -0.91
CA ILE A 115 13.88 -3.09 0.11
C ILE A 115 14.81 -2.02 -0.43
N VAL A 116 14.27 -0.84 -0.71
CA VAL A 116 15.05 0.32 -1.14
C VAL A 116 15.20 1.24 0.08
N PRO A 117 16.43 1.56 0.51
CA PRO A 117 16.62 2.50 1.61
C PRO A 117 16.09 3.89 1.22
N THR A 118 15.43 4.57 2.14
CA THR A 118 14.88 5.92 1.90
C THR A 118 15.94 7.01 2.04
N ASN A 119 17.12 6.69 2.59
CA ASN A 119 18.19 7.66 2.83
C ASN A 119 19.16 7.72 1.63
N PRO A 120 19.25 8.85 0.91
CA PRO A 120 20.19 9.02 -0.21
C PRO A 120 21.66 9.19 0.23
N ASN A 121 21.95 9.36 1.53
CA ASN A 121 23.29 9.67 2.05
C ASN A 121 24.14 8.45 2.46
N ASN A 122 23.73 7.21 2.16
CA ASN A 122 24.61 6.04 2.33
C ASN A 122 25.66 5.94 1.21
N GLN A 123 26.41 7.02 0.98
CA GLN A 123 27.51 7.06 0.00
C GLN A 123 28.84 6.54 0.56
N ASN A 124 28.91 6.14 1.83
CA ASN A 124 30.17 5.79 2.50
C ASN A 124 30.48 4.28 2.57
N ASP A 125 29.62 3.41 2.06
CA ASP A 125 29.92 1.97 1.94
C ASP A 125 30.17 1.64 0.46
N GLU A 126 31.44 1.61 0.06
CA GLU A 126 31.96 1.36 -1.30
C GLU A 126 31.60 -0.02 -1.90
N ASN A 127 30.58 -0.74 -1.42
CA ASN A 127 30.32 -2.10 -1.91
C ASN A 127 28.85 -2.56 -1.99
N ASP A 128 27.86 -1.68 -1.78
CA ASP A 128 26.47 -2.04 -2.05
C ASP A 128 25.83 -1.05 -3.03
N GLY A 129 25.14 -1.62 -4.02
CA GLY A 129 24.61 -0.91 -5.18
C GLY A 129 23.87 0.37 -4.79
N ILE A 130 24.28 1.46 -5.42
CA ILE A 130 23.69 2.79 -5.31
C ILE A 130 22.22 2.70 -5.76
N HIS A 131 21.31 2.46 -4.82
CA HIS A 131 19.90 2.74 -5.01
C HIS A 131 19.67 4.18 -4.55
N PRO A 132 19.40 5.13 -5.45
CA PRO A 132 19.04 6.49 -5.03
C PRO A 132 17.80 6.36 -4.14
N GLY A 133 17.93 6.81 -2.90
CA GLY A 133 16.82 6.78 -1.96
C GLY A 133 15.60 7.43 -2.60
N LYS A 134 14.47 6.74 -2.57
CA LYS A 134 13.24 7.26 -3.19
C LYS A 134 12.64 8.30 -2.26
N GLU A 135 12.65 9.56 -2.67
CA GLU A 135 11.91 10.61 -1.99
C GLU A 135 10.41 10.28 -2.10
N LEU A 136 9.77 10.12 -0.95
CA LEU A 136 8.34 9.84 -0.86
C LEU A 136 7.61 11.16 -0.63
N VAL A 137 6.69 11.49 -1.52
CA VAL A 137 5.80 12.64 -1.33
C VAL A 137 4.80 12.27 -0.23
N ASP A 138 4.61 13.17 0.74
CA ASP A 138 3.58 13.03 1.76
C ASP A 138 2.18 13.06 1.09
N PRO A 139 1.33 12.04 1.29
CA PRO A 139 -0.04 12.04 0.77
C PRO A 139 -0.96 13.07 1.46
N HIS A 140 -0.51 13.76 2.52
CA HIS A 140 -1.33 14.76 3.18
C HIS A 140 -1.57 16.00 2.27
N PRO A 141 -2.79 16.55 2.24
CA PRO A 141 -3.07 17.74 1.46
C PRO A 141 -2.20 18.91 1.94
N ASN A 142 -1.62 19.65 0.99
CA ASN A 142 -0.85 20.86 1.26
C ASN A 142 -1.66 21.80 2.17
N PRO A 143 -1.07 22.36 3.26
CA PRO A 143 -1.76 23.28 4.16
C PRO A 143 -2.44 24.46 3.45
N GLU A 144 -1.87 24.94 2.34
CA GLU A 144 -2.49 26.00 1.52
C GLU A 144 -3.84 25.55 0.95
N ILE A 145 -3.89 24.35 0.39
CA ILE A 145 -5.12 23.74 -0.15
C ILE A 145 -6.14 23.57 0.97
N ALA A 146 -5.71 23.15 2.17
CA ALA A 146 -6.60 22.98 3.32
C ALA A 146 -7.22 24.32 3.78
N VAL A 147 -6.45 25.41 3.77
CA VAL A 147 -6.94 26.76 4.10
C VAL A 147 -7.93 27.25 3.03
N ILE A 148 -7.61 27.08 1.75
CA ILE A 148 -8.49 27.47 0.64
C ILE A 148 -9.80 26.69 0.69
N LYS A 149 -9.75 25.37 0.91
CA LYS A 149 -10.96 24.53 1.08
C LYS A 149 -11.85 25.04 2.22
N LYS A 150 -11.27 25.46 3.35
CA LYS A 150 -12.03 26.07 4.45
C LYS A 150 -12.66 27.42 4.06
N ALA A 151 -11.93 28.29 3.36
CA ALA A 151 -12.43 29.59 2.91
C ALA A 151 -13.58 29.45 1.90
N ILE A 152 -13.46 28.50 0.96
CA ILE A 152 -14.54 28.15 0.02
C ILE A 152 -15.75 27.63 0.79
N ALA A 153 -15.57 26.72 1.76
CA ALA A 153 -16.68 26.17 2.54
C ALA A 153 -17.46 27.26 3.32
N VAL A 154 -16.77 28.25 3.90
CA VAL A 154 -17.40 29.40 4.55
C VAL A 154 -18.19 30.25 3.55
N SER A 155 -17.62 30.50 2.38
CA SER A 155 -18.27 31.30 1.33
C SER A 155 -19.51 30.60 0.76
N VAL A 156 -19.43 29.28 0.52
CA VAL A 156 -20.57 28.44 0.10
C VAL A 156 -21.67 28.46 1.15
N ARG A 157 -21.33 28.33 2.43
CA ARG A 157 -22.29 28.39 3.53
C ARG A 157 -23.01 29.74 3.58
N TYR A 158 -22.29 30.84 3.45
CA TYR A 158 -22.88 32.17 3.38
C TYR A 158 -23.85 32.31 2.19
N CYS A 159 -23.49 31.80 1.01
CA CYS A 159 -24.37 31.84 -0.16
C CYS A 159 -25.61 30.94 -0.01
N LEU A 160 -25.50 29.80 0.67
CA LEU A 160 -26.64 28.95 1.01
C LEU A 160 -27.59 29.61 2.02
N ASP A 161 -27.07 30.40 2.97
CA ASP A 161 -27.89 31.12 3.93
C ASP A 161 -28.60 32.34 3.29
N LYS A 162 -28.06 32.90 2.21
CA LYS A 162 -28.65 34.03 1.46
C LYS A 162 -29.69 33.64 0.41
N LEU A 163 -29.94 32.35 0.22
CA LEU A 163 -30.89 31.85 -0.77
C LEU A 163 -32.32 32.32 -0.45
N SER A 164 -33.11 32.56 -1.51
CA SER A 164 -34.44 33.18 -1.39
C SER A 164 -35.46 32.36 -0.60
N SER A 165 -35.32 31.02 -0.51
CA SER A 165 -36.26 30.18 0.22
C SER A 165 -35.57 29.02 0.97
N PRO A 166 -36.11 28.60 2.14
CA PRO A 166 -35.60 27.46 2.87
C PRO A 166 -35.83 26.13 2.12
N GLU A 167 -36.86 26.05 1.29
CA GLU A 167 -37.14 24.89 0.43
C GLU A 167 -36.04 24.67 -0.62
N ASP A 168 -35.51 25.76 -1.18
CA ASP A 168 -34.45 25.71 -2.18
C ASP A 168 -33.13 25.14 -1.60
N ARG A 169 -32.85 25.41 -0.32
CA ARG A 169 -31.71 24.83 0.39
C ARG A 169 -31.84 23.32 0.52
N LEU A 170 -33.03 22.82 0.83
CA LEU A 170 -33.29 21.37 0.94
C LEU A 170 -33.06 20.64 -0.39
N ILE A 171 -33.44 21.28 -1.51
CA ILE A 171 -33.21 20.71 -2.86
C ILE A 171 -31.71 20.49 -3.12
N ILE A 172 -30.84 21.44 -2.76
CA ILE A 172 -29.39 21.30 -2.95
C ILE A 172 -28.80 20.23 -2.02
N LEU A 173 -29.17 20.27 -0.74
CA LEU A 173 -28.65 19.34 0.26
C LEU A 173 -29.02 17.89 -0.11
N GLY A 174 -30.30 17.62 -0.42
CA GLY A 174 -30.75 16.30 -0.83
C GLY A 174 -30.08 15.81 -2.12
N ARG A 175 -29.75 16.71 -3.04
CA ARG A 175 -29.09 16.35 -4.31
C ARG A 175 -27.59 16.09 -4.17
N ILE A 176 -26.86 16.96 -3.45
CA ILE A 176 -25.39 16.95 -3.40
C ILE A 176 -24.87 16.08 -2.25
N LEU A 177 -25.48 16.16 -1.06
CA LEU A 177 -25.04 15.38 0.10
C LEU A 177 -25.63 13.97 0.09
N GLU A 178 -26.91 13.85 -0.23
CA GLU A 178 -27.63 12.56 -0.14
C GLU A 178 -27.77 11.85 -1.49
N GLY A 179 -27.48 12.52 -2.61
CA GLY A 179 -27.52 11.91 -3.94
C GLY A 179 -28.94 11.55 -4.44
N LEU A 180 -29.99 12.14 -3.85
CA LEU A 180 -31.39 11.82 -4.17
C LEU A 180 -31.76 12.16 -5.62
N LYS A 181 -32.72 11.40 -6.16
CA LYS A 181 -33.29 11.65 -7.48
C LYS A 181 -34.28 12.81 -7.42
N LEU A 182 -34.42 13.55 -8.53
CA LEU A 182 -35.35 14.68 -8.62
C LEU A 182 -36.81 14.30 -8.36
N ARG A 183 -37.18 13.04 -8.61
CA ARG A 183 -38.52 12.51 -8.29
C ARG A 183 -38.74 12.41 -6.78
N GLU A 184 -37.79 11.83 -6.07
CA GLU A 184 -37.83 11.65 -4.61
C GLU A 184 -37.85 13.01 -3.88
N ILE A 185 -37.08 13.98 -4.37
CA ILE A 185 -37.09 15.37 -3.87
C ILE A 185 -38.43 16.05 -4.18
N GLY A 186 -39.03 15.77 -5.33
CA GLY A 186 -40.36 16.28 -5.69
C GLY A 186 -41.47 15.73 -4.80
N GLU A 187 -41.41 14.43 -4.50
CA GLU A 187 -42.35 13.76 -3.60
C GLU A 187 -42.28 14.32 -2.17
N SER A 188 -41.09 14.58 -1.63
CA SER A 188 -40.95 15.14 -0.28
C SER A 188 -41.41 16.59 -0.17
N LEU A 189 -41.29 17.37 -1.25
CA LEU A 189 -41.70 18.78 -1.32
C LEU A 189 -43.12 18.99 -1.90
N GLY A 190 -43.81 17.93 -2.32
CA GLY A 190 -45.14 18.02 -2.94
C GLY A 190 -45.16 18.73 -4.30
N VAL A 191 -44.04 18.74 -5.03
CA VAL A 191 -43.89 19.41 -6.35
C VAL A 191 -43.46 18.43 -7.43
N SER A 192 -43.80 18.74 -8.69
CA SER A 192 -43.37 17.91 -9.81
C SER A 192 -41.84 17.92 -9.98
N ALA A 193 -41.28 16.81 -10.47
CA ALA A 193 -39.85 16.69 -10.72
C ALA A 193 -39.31 17.78 -11.67
N GLU A 194 -40.13 18.24 -12.62
CA GLU A 194 -39.77 19.34 -13.52
C GLU A 194 -39.68 20.68 -12.79
N ARG A 195 -40.58 20.93 -11.82
CA ARG A 195 -40.52 22.13 -10.97
C ARG A 195 -39.27 22.13 -10.09
N VAL A 196 -38.89 20.98 -9.53
CA VAL A 196 -37.63 20.81 -8.77
C VAL A 196 -36.43 21.09 -9.67
N ARG A 197 -36.42 20.58 -10.91
CA ARG A 197 -35.35 20.87 -11.89
C ARG A 197 -35.23 22.37 -12.19
N GLN A 198 -36.35 23.05 -12.43
CA GLN A 198 -36.35 24.50 -12.67
C GLN A 198 -35.82 25.28 -11.47
N ARG A 199 -36.24 24.92 -10.25
CA ARG A 199 -35.71 25.51 -9.02
C ARG A 199 -34.21 25.26 -8.89
N GLN A 200 -33.74 24.03 -9.13
CA GLN A 200 -32.32 23.70 -9.09
C GLN A 200 -31.47 24.60 -10.02
N VAL A 201 -31.91 24.80 -11.27
CA VAL A 201 -31.19 25.68 -12.22
C VAL A 201 -31.18 27.13 -11.74
N LYS A 202 -32.32 27.63 -11.23
CA LYS A 202 -32.40 28.99 -10.67
C LYS A 202 -31.43 29.16 -9.49
N ILE A 203 -31.43 28.19 -8.59
CA ILE A 203 -30.55 28.16 -7.41
C ILE A 203 -29.08 28.13 -7.80
N GLN A 204 -28.69 27.30 -8.77
CA GLN A 204 -27.31 27.23 -9.26
C GLN A 204 -26.85 28.59 -9.83
N ASN A 205 -27.73 29.30 -10.53
CA ASN A 205 -27.44 30.63 -11.04
C ASN A 205 -27.31 31.67 -9.90
N GLU A 206 -28.19 31.64 -8.89
CA GLU A 206 -28.09 32.51 -7.71
C GLU A 206 -26.80 32.25 -6.92
N MET A 207 -26.44 30.98 -6.71
CA MET A 207 -25.19 30.60 -6.04
C MET A 207 -23.96 31.06 -6.84
N LYS A 208 -23.98 30.90 -8.18
CA LYS A 208 -22.89 31.36 -9.04
C LYS A 208 -22.70 32.88 -8.93
N GLN A 209 -23.79 33.65 -8.98
CA GLN A 209 -23.73 35.11 -8.81
C GLN A 209 -23.27 35.51 -7.39
N CYS A 210 -23.69 34.77 -6.36
CA CYS A 210 -23.26 35.02 -4.99
C CYS A 210 -21.75 34.73 -4.81
N MET A 211 -21.24 33.62 -5.35
CA MET A 211 -19.81 33.30 -5.30
C MET A 211 -18.97 34.31 -6.06
N GLN A 212 -19.42 34.77 -7.24
CA GLN A 212 -18.75 35.83 -7.99
C GLN A 212 -18.68 37.14 -7.20
N ARG A 213 -19.74 37.51 -6.46
CA ARG A 213 -19.72 38.69 -5.57
C ARG A 213 -18.77 38.54 -4.39
N GLN A 214 -18.50 37.32 -3.95
CA GLN A 214 -17.51 37.02 -2.90
C GLN A 214 -16.07 36.96 -3.44
N GLY A 215 -15.87 37.25 -4.74
CA GLY A 215 -14.55 37.31 -5.36
C GLY A 215 -14.00 35.95 -5.82
N TRP A 216 -14.81 34.88 -5.80
CA TRP A 216 -14.39 33.57 -6.28
C TRP A 216 -14.70 33.40 -7.76
N SER A 217 -13.67 33.26 -8.60
CA SER A 217 -13.80 32.89 -10.01
C SER A 217 -13.65 31.39 -10.24
N HIS A 218 -14.18 30.88 -11.35
CA HIS A 218 -14.14 29.44 -11.67
C HIS A 218 -12.70 28.93 -11.87
N GLU A 219 -11.77 29.79 -12.30
CA GLU A 219 -10.36 29.45 -12.52
C GLU A 219 -9.62 29.21 -11.20
N GLU A 220 -9.91 30.00 -10.17
CA GLU A 220 -9.27 29.89 -8.85
C GLU A 220 -9.75 28.67 -8.05
N THR A 221 -10.99 28.22 -8.29
CA THR A 221 -11.57 27.05 -7.62
C THR A 221 -11.18 25.71 -8.26
N ALA A 222 -10.76 25.72 -9.54
CA ALA A 222 -10.47 24.49 -10.29
C ALA A 222 -9.16 23.81 -9.84
N GLY A 223 -8.16 24.58 -9.39
CA GLY A 223 -6.88 24.04 -8.91
C GLY A 223 -6.92 23.37 -7.53
N VAL A 224 -8.07 23.39 -6.85
CA VAL A 224 -8.26 22.90 -5.47
C VAL A 224 -9.10 21.61 -5.42
N ALA A 225 -9.72 21.25 -6.56
CA ALA A 225 -10.69 20.16 -6.65
C ALA A 225 -10.07 18.77 -6.83
N ASP A 226 -8.77 18.68 -7.11
CA ASP A 226 -7.99 17.43 -7.13
C ASP A 226 -7.39 17.08 -5.75
#